data_AF-X1CTZ9-F1
#
_entry.id   AF-X1CTZ9-F1
#
_cell.length_a   1.000
_cell.length_b   1.000
_cell.length_c   1.000
_cell.angle_alpha   90.00
_cell.angle_beta   90.00
_cell.angle_gamma   90.00
#
_symmetry.space_group_name_H-M   'P 1'
#
loop_
_entity.id
_entity.type
_entity.pdbx_description
1 polymer ?
#
loop_
_entity_poly.entity_id
_entity_poly.type
_entity_poly.pdbx_seq_one_letter_code
_entity_poly.pdbx_strand_id
1 'polypeptide(L)'
;AKPGEGGQLPGHKVNKMIAKLRYARPGVGLISPPPHHDIYSIEDLAQLIFDLKQVNPNALISVKLVAEPGVGTIAAGVVKAYADLITISGYDGGTGASPLSSVKYAGSPWELGLSEVHQVLRANDLRHRVRLQTDGGLKTGLDVVKAAMLGAESFGFGTAPMIALGCKYL
;
A
#
# COMPACT_ATOMS: atom_id res chain seq x y z
N ALA A 1 4.99 -8.00 -2.67
CA ALA A 1 4.35 -9.17 -2.04
C ALA A 1 3.31 -9.88 -2.92
N LYS A 2 2.15 -9.25 -3.21
CA LYS A 2 1.13 -9.83 -4.12
C LYS A 2 0.20 -8.77 -4.73
N PRO A 3 0.73 -7.87 -5.58
CA PRO A 3 -0.11 -7.02 -6.42
C PRO A 3 -1.07 -7.88 -7.26
N GLY A 4 -2.30 -7.39 -7.49
CA GLY A 4 -3.32 -8.10 -8.25
C GLY A 4 -4.13 -9.14 -7.47
N GLU A 5 -3.86 -9.33 -6.18
CA GLU A 5 -4.55 -10.30 -5.33
C GLU A 5 -5.03 -9.71 -3.99
N GLY A 6 -5.94 -10.44 -3.34
CA GLY A 6 -6.46 -10.09 -2.02
C GLY A 6 -5.62 -10.60 -0.84
N GLY A 7 -5.99 -10.11 0.35
CA GLY A 7 -5.50 -10.62 1.62
C GLY A 7 -5.76 -12.11 1.81
N GLN A 8 -4.87 -12.79 2.54
CA GLN A 8 -5.00 -14.22 2.84
C GLN A 8 -4.72 -14.45 4.32
N LEU A 9 -5.63 -15.12 5.00
CA LEU A 9 -5.45 -15.57 6.38
C LEU A 9 -5.87 -17.05 6.49
N PRO A 10 -4.89 -17.97 6.67
CA PRO A 10 -5.17 -19.40 6.81
C PRO A 10 -6.16 -19.69 7.94
N GLY A 11 -7.07 -20.64 7.72
CA GLY A 11 -8.16 -20.94 8.66
C GLY A 11 -7.69 -21.33 10.07
N HIS A 12 -6.56 -22.04 10.18
CA HIS A 12 -5.97 -22.40 11.48
C HIS A 12 -5.51 -21.18 12.30
N LYS A 13 -5.31 -20.02 11.67
CA LYS A 13 -5.03 -18.74 12.36
C LYS A 13 -6.31 -18.00 12.75
N VAL A 14 -7.48 -18.38 12.22
CA VAL A 14 -8.77 -17.72 12.47
C VAL A 14 -9.38 -18.28 13.76
N ASN A 15 -8.82 -17.86 14.89
CA ASN A 15 -9.34 -18.22 16.22
C ASN A 15 -10.63 -17.44 16.56
N LYS A 16 -11.24 -17.72 17.72
CA LYS A 16 -12.50 -17.08 18.16
C LYS A 16 -12.41 -15.55 18.22
N MET A 17 -11.28 -14.99 18.66
CA MET A 17 -11.08 -13.54 18.72
C MET A 17 -11.08 -12.94 17.32
N ILE A 18 -10.27 -13.50 16.40
CA ILE A 18 -10.16 -13.02 15.02
C ILE A 18 -11.49 -13.16 14.29
N ALA A 19 -12.16 -14.30 14.45
CA ALA A 19 -13.47 -14.54 13.87
C ALA A 19 -14.50 -13.50 14.33
N LYS A 20 -14.52 -13.18 15.64
CA LYS A 20 -15.39 -12.14 16.19
C LYS A 20 -15.08 -10.75 15.61
N LEU A 21 -13.80 -10.36 15.57
CA LEU A 21 -13.38 -9.05 15.04
C LEU A 21 -13.72 -8.87 13.56
N ARG A 22 -13.74 -9.95 12.78
CA ARG A 22 -13.96 -9.94 11.33
C ARG A 22 -15.36 -10.37 10.91
N TYR A 23 -16.27 -10.58 11.86
CA TYR A 23 -17.61 -11.13 11.61
C TYR A 23 -17.58 -12.41 10.75
N ALA A 24 -16.61 -13.28 11.04
CA ALA A 24 -16.36 -14.52 10.30
C ALA A 24 -16.57 -15.77 11.16
N ARG A 25 -16.48 -16.95 10.56
CA ARG A 25 -16.56 -18.25 11.27
C ARG A 25 -15.17 -18.70 11.74
N PRO A 26 -14.99 -19.13 13.01
CA PRO A 26 -13.72 -19.69 13.48
C PRO A 26 -13.27 -20.89 12.63
N GLY A 27 -11.97 -20.99 12.38
CA GLY A 27 -11.35 -22.09 11.62
C GLY A 27 -11.49 -21.99 10.10
N VAL A 28 -12.32 -21.08 9.58
CA VAL A 28 -12.52 -20.91 8.13
C VAL A 28 -11.46 -19.94 7.59
N GLY A 29 -10.78 -20.34 6.51
CA GLY A 29 -9.81 -19.48 5.83
C GLY A 29 -10.45 -18.22 5.25
N LEU A 30 -9.79 -17.08 5.37
CA LEU A 30 -10.26 -15.81 4.83
C LEU A 30 -9.38 -15.41 3.64
N ILE A 31 -9.96 -15.48 2.45
CA ILE A 31 -9.37 -14.96 1.21
C ILE A 31 -10.22 -13.76 0.82
N SER A 32 -9.61 -12.58 0.83
CA SER A 32 -10.30 -11.36 0.40
C SER A 32 -10.49 -11.36 -1.11
N PRO A 33 -11.58 -10.77 -1.62
CA PRO A 33 -11.67 -10.44 -3.03
C PRO A 33 -10.45 -9.64 -3.49
N PRO A 34 -9.91 -9.88 -4.70
CA PRO A 34 -8.81 -9.09 -5.23
C PRO A 34 -9.14 -7.60 -5.40
N PRO A 35 -10.28 -7.20 -6.00
CA PRO A 35 -10.66 -5.80 -6.07
C PRO A 35 -11.49 -5.37 -4.86
N HIS A 36 -11.44 -4.06 -4.60
CA HIS A 36 -12.50 -3.39 -3.89
C HIS A 36 -13.76 -3.39 -4.77
N HIS A 37 -14.86 -3.95 -4.28
CA HIS A 37 -16.09 -4.09 -5.07
C HIS A 37 -16.85 -2.76 -5.27
N ASP A 38 -16.35 -1.69 -4.67
CA ASP A 38 -16.79 -0.30 -4.74
C ASP A 38 -15.75 0.59 -5.46
N ILE A 39 -14.74 0.01 -6.12
CA ILE A 39 -13.73 0.74 -6.90
C ILE A 39 -13.47 0.00 -8.23
N TYR A 40 -14.18 0.37 -9.29
CA TYR A 40 -13.92 -0.15 -10.65
C TYR A 40 -13.30 0.90 -11.58
N SER A 41 -13.27 2.16 -11.16
CA SER A 41 -12.72 3.28 -11.90
C SER A 41 -12.12 4.35 -10.97
N ILE A 42 -11.56 5.42 -11.54
CA ILE A 42 -10.96 6.50 -10.76
C ILE A 42 -12.03 7.37 -10.07
N GLU A 43 -13.20 7.50 -10.68
CA GLU A 43 -14.36 8.18 -10.12
C GLU A 43 -14.98 7.40 -8.95
N ASP A 44 -14.97 6.07 -9.00
CA ASP A 44 -15.38 5.24 -7.87
C ASP A 44 -14.42 5.41 -6.68
N LEU A 45 -13.11 5.46 -6.94
CA LEU A 45 -12.13 5.78 -5.89
C LEU A 45 -12.40 7.17 -5.29
N ALA A 46 -12.74 8.16 -6.11
CA ALA A 46 -13.09 9.50 -5.63
C ALA A 46 -14.33 9.47 -4.74
N GLN A 47 -15.33 8.65 -5.09
CA GLN A 47 -16.53 8.46 -4.26
C GLN A 47 -16.18 7.82 -2.92
N LEU A 48 -15.34 6.77 -2.91
CA LEU A 48 -14.92 6.16 -1.65
C LEU A 48 -14.13 7.16 -0.77
N ILE A 49 -13.22 7.96 -1.36
CA ILE A 49 -12.49 8.99 -0.63
C ILE A 49 -13.47 10.02 -0.06
N PHE A 50 -14.47 10.43 -0.83
CA PHE A 50 -15.53 11.32 -0.37
C PHE A 50 -16.28 10.72 0.83
N ASP A 51 -16.74 9.48 0.72
CA ASP A 51 -17.50 8.79 1.78
C ASP A 51 -16.69 8.69 3.07
N LEU A 52 -15.40 8.34 2.98
CA LEU A 52 -14.51 8.27 4.14
C LEU A 52 -14.35 9.63 4.83
N LYS A 53 -14.23 10.71 4.05
CA LYS A 53 -14.16 12.08 4.59
C LYS A 53 -15.50 12.56 5.14
N GLN A 54 -16.63 12.10 4.61
CA GLN A 54 -17.96 12.38 5.19
C GLN A 54 -18.13 11.72 6.56
N VAL A 55 -17.67 10.47 6.70
CA VAL A 55 -17.74 9.74 7.98
C VAL A 55 -16.75 10.30 9.00
N ASN A 56 -15.54 10.68 8.57
CA ASN A 56 -14.53 11.27 9.44
C ASN A 56 -13.79 12.44 8.76
N PRO A 57 -14.28 13.68 8.93
CA PRO A 57 -13.69 14.87 8.30
C PRO A 57 -12.27 15.20 8.76
N ASN A 58 -11.84 14.68 9.91
CA ASN A 58 -10.51 14.94 10.46
C ASN A 58 -9.47 13.90 10.02
N ALA A 59 -9.90 12.81 9.36
CA ALA A 59 -8.99 11.78 8.90
C ALA A 59 -8.30 12.17 7.59
N LEU A 60 -7.01 11.87 7.50
CA LEU A 60 -6.28 11.90 6.25
C LEU A 60 -6.51 10.58 5.50
N ILE A 61 -6.77 10.67 4.20
CA ILE A 61 -7.01 9.51 3.34
C ILE A 61 -5.74 9.19 2.56
N SER A 62 -5.20 7.99 2.81
CA SER A 62 -4.04 7.46 2.08
C SER A 62 -4.48 6.39 1.09
N VAL A 63 -4.01 6.49 -0.15
CA VAL A 63 -4.12 5.41 -1.14
C VAL A 63 -2.79 4.68 -1.26
N LYS A 64 -2.79 3.38 -1.00
CA LYS A 64 -1.60 2.54 -1.11
C LYS A 64 -1.55 1.88 -2.48
N LEU A 65 -0.54 2.23 -3.27
CA LEU A 65 -0.26 1.67 -4.58
C LEU A 65 1.02 0.82 -4.50
N VAL A 66 1.19 -0.06 -5.47
CA VAL A 66 2.45 -0.80 -5.67
C VAL A 66 3.17 -0.18 -6.86
N ALA A 67 4.49 -0.07 -6.77
CA ALA A 67 5.32 0.39 -7.87
C ALA A 67 5.19 -0.56 -9.07
N GLU A 68 4.85 0.00 -10.22
CA GLU A 68 4.74 -0.65 -11.52
C GLU A 68 4.77 0.45 -12.60
N PRO A 69 5.26 0.19 -13.84
CA PRO A 69 5.22 1.20 -14.90
C PRO A 69 3.82 1.78 -15.10
N GLY A 70 3.71 3.11 -15.09
CA GLY A 70 2.43 3.83 -15.25
C GLY A 70 1.78 4.22 -13.92
N VAL A 71 2.35 3.84 -12.77
CA VAL A 71 1.87 4.25 -11.45
C VAL A 71 1.85 5.77 -11.27
N GLY A 72 2.71 6.51 -11.97
CA GLY A 72 2.70 7.98 -11.95
C GLY A 72 1.42 8.58 -12.52
N THR A 73 0.93 8.02 -13.63
CA THR A 73 -0.35 8.43 -14.24
C THR A 73 -1.53 8.15 -13.30
N ILE A 74 -1.52 6.96 -12.67
CA ILE A 74 -2.54 6.60 -11.68
C ILE A 74 -2.48 7.55 -10.48
N ALA A 75 -1.30 7.88 -9.98
CA ALA A 75 -1.12 8.81 -8.87
C ALA A 75 -1.68 10.21 -9.19
N ALA A 76 -1.54 10.70 -10.42
CA ALA A 76 -2.16 11.96 -10.83
C ALA A 76 -3.71 11.90 -10.73
N GLY A 77 -4.32 10.78 -11.11
CA GLY A 77 -5.75 10.52 -10.88
C GLY A 77 -6.11 10.51 -9.39
N VAL A 78 -5.32 9.80 -8.57
CA VAL A 78 -5.52 9.69 -7.12
C VAL A 78 -5.49 11.06 -6.42
N VAL A 79 -4.57 11.95 -6.81
CA VAL A 79 -4.52 13.31 -6.27
C VAL A 79 -5.75 14.13 -6.69
N LYS A 80 -6.21 13.97 -7.93
CA LYS A 80 -7.44 14.62 -8.41
C LYS A 80 -8.69 14.08 -7.71
N ALA A 81 -8.64 12.83 -7.24
CA ALA A 81 -9.66 12.19 -6.40
C ALA A 81 -9.60 12.61 -4.91
N TYR A 82 -8.80 13.63 -4.55
CA TYR A 82 -8.73 14.24 -3.22
C TYR A 82 -8.08 13.40 -2.11
N ALA A 83 -7.23 12.44 -2.47
CA ALA A 83 -6.37 11.75 -1.50
C ALA A 83 -5.36 12.72 -0.86
N ASP A 84 -5.11 12.57 0.44
CA ASP A 84 -4.17 13.41 1.20
C ASP A 84 -2.75 12.81 1.21
N LEU A 85 -2.65 11.47 1.13
CA LEU A 85 -1.40 10.74 1.02
C LEU A 85 -1.44 9.69 -0.09
N ILE A 86 -0.27 9.43 -0.68
CA ILE A 86 -0.05 8.27 -1.55
C ILE A 86 1.12 7.48 -1.01
N THR A 87 0.93 6.18 -0.79
CA THR A 87 2.03 5.26 -0.47
C THR A 87 2.42 4.48 -1.70
N ILE A 88 3.69 4.56 -2.10
CA ILE A 88 4.28 3.73 -3.17
C ILE A 88 5.09 2.60 -2.53
N SER A 89 4.59 1.37 -2.73
CA SER A 89 5.15 0.16 -2.14
C SER A 89 6.04 -0.56 -3.13
N GLY A 90 7.23 -0.98 -2.71
CA GLY A 90 8.11 -1.84 -3.52
C GLY A 90 7.65 -3.29 -3.57
N TYR A 91 8.14 -4.03 -4.58
CA TYR A 91 7.95 -5.48 -4.70
C TYR A 91 8.47 -6.25 -3.47
N ASP A 92 9.47 -5.69 -2.79
CA ASP A 92 10.22 -6.21 -1.65
C ASP A 92 9.52 -6.03 -0.29
N GLY A 93 8.25 -5.59 -0.29
CA GLY A 93 7.39 -5.60 0.88
C GLY A 93 7.13 -7.02 1.44
N GLY A 94 7.09 -7.15 2.76
CA GLY A 94 6.79 -8.40 3.45
C GLY A 94 5.31 -8.83 3.38
N THR A 95 5.04 -10.09 3.70
CA THR A 95 3.67 -10.64 3.80
C THR A 95 3.65 -11.84 4.74
N GLY A 96 2.54 -12.02 5.46
CA GLY A 96 2.32 -13.19 6.31
C GLY A 96 1.79 -14.42 5.56
N ALA A 97 1.23 -14.24 4.35
CA ALA A 97 0.72 -15.31 3.50
C ALA A 97 0.52 -14.81 2.05
N SER A 98 1.18 -15.46 1.10
CA SER A 98 1.13 -15.11 -0.33
C SER A 98 1.59 -16.28 -1.19
N PRO A 99 1.09 -16.42 -2.43
CA PRO A 99 1.69 -17.34 -3.40
C PRO A 99 3.14 -16.97 -3.67
N LEU A 100 3.99 -17.98 -3.85
CA LEU A 100 5.42 -17.79 -4.12
C LEU A 100 5.64 -17.06 -5.45
N SER A 101 4.79 -17.35 -6.45
CA SER A 101 4.81 -16.68 -7.74
C SER A 101 4.71 -15.16 -7.59
N SER A 102 3.73 -14.67 -6.82
CA SER A 102 3.48 -13.24 -6.64
C SER A 102 4.60 -12.57 -5.84
N VAL A 103 5.16 -13.27 -4.85
CA VAL A 103 6.32 -12.76 -4.08
C VAL A 103 7.56 -12.59 -4.96
N LYS A 104 7.74 -13.47 -5.95
CA LYS A 104 8.94 -13.49 -6.80
C LYS A 104 8.80 -12.70 -8.09
N TYR A 105 7.58 -12.54 -8.62
CA TYR A 105 7.36 -12.09 -10.00
C TYR A 105 6.35 -10.96 -10.15
N ALA A 106 5.80 -10.40 -9.07
CA ALA A 106 4.83 -9.31 -9.15
C ALA A 106 5.29 -8.04 -8.41
N GLY A 107 5.17 -6.89 -9.09
CA GLY A 107 5.59 -5.56 -8.63
C GLY A 107 6.98 -5.15 -9.14
N SER A 108 7.29 -3.86 -8.99
CA SER A 108 8.57 -3.24 -9.37
C SER A 108 9.29 -2.61 -8.16
N PRO A 109 10.59 -2.26 -8.28
CA PRO A 109 11.32 -1.53 -7.25
C PRO A 109 10.64 -0.21 -6.89
N TRP A 110 10.62 0.14 -5.59
CA TRP A 110 10.01 1.38 -5.14
C TRP A 110 10.76 2.61 -5.67
N GLU A 111 12.07 2.51 -5.95
CA GLU A 111 12.87 3.61 -6.50
C GLU A 111 12.32 4.09 -7.84
N LEU A 112 11.89 3.15 -8.69
CA LEU A 112 11.31 3.45 -10.01
C LEU A 112 9.92 4.04 -9.86
N GLY A 113 9.03 3.39 -9.11
CA GLY A 113 7.65 3.87 -8.94
C GLY A 113 7.58 5.21 -8.21
N LEU A 114 8.39 5.40 -7.17
CA LEU A 114 8.43 6.64 -6.38
C LEU A 114 8.91 7.82 -7.23
N SER A 115 10.00 7.62 -7.99
CA SER A 115 10.53 8.66 -8.86
C SER A 115 9.58 9.00 -10.00
N GLU A 116 8.92 7.99 -10.61
CA GLU A 116 7.89 8.20 -11.63
C GLU A 116 6.74 9.04 -11.07
N VAL A 117 6.20 8.69 -9.89
CA VAL A 117 5.12 9.44 -9.24
C VAL A 117 5.54 10.86 -8.92
N HIS A 118 6.73 11.05 -8.35
CA HIS A 118 7.26 12.38 -8.06
C HIS A 118 7.34 13.24 -9.32
N GLN A 119 7.88 12.70 -10.41
CA GLN A 119 8.05 13.41 -11.68
C GLN A 119 6.71 13.73 -12.35
N VAL A 120 5.81 12.75 -12.47
CA VAL A 120 4.49 12.95 -13.10
C VAL A 120 3.66 13.96 -12.31
N LEU A 121 3.64 13.88 -10.98
CA LEU A 121 2.91 14.84 -10.17
C LEU A 121 3.50 16.25 -10.29
N ARG A 122 4.82 16.40 -10.42
CA ARG A 122 5.44 17.71 -10.67
C ARG A 122 5.11 18.26 -12.06
N ALA A 123 5.17 17.42 -13.09
CA ALA A 123 4.85 17.80 -14.47
C ALA A 123 3.40 18.27 -14.63
N ASN A 124 2.49 17.80 -13.77
CA ASN A 124 1.07 18.17 -13.77
C ASN A 124 0.70 19.23 -12.71
N ASP A 125 1.68 19.82 -12.02
CA ASP A 125 1.45 20.75 -10.89
C ASP A 125 0.52 20.20 -9.79
N LEU A 126 0.64 18.90 -9.52
CA LEU A 126 -0.13 18.20 -8.49
C LEU A 126 0.72 17.83 -7.26
N ARG A 127 2.05 17.89 -7.36
CA ARG A 127 2.95 17.35 -6.32
C ARG A 127 2.75 18.00 -4.95
N HIS A 128 2.40 19.27 -4.92
CA HIS A 128 2.20 20.02 -3.69
C HIS A 128 0.90 19.65 -2.94
N ARG A 129 -0.01 18.91 -3.58
CA ARG A 129 -1.34 18.59 -3.04
C ARG A 129 -1.39 17.33 -2.18
N VAL A 130 -0.33 16.53 -2.17
CA VAL A 130 -0.32 15.21 -1.55
C VAL A 130 1.02 14.95 -0.86
N ARG A 131 0.99 14.22 0.25
CA ARG A 131 2.20 13.69 0.86
C ARG A 131 2.57 12.35 0.24
N LEU A 132 3.82 12.18 -0.19
CA LEU A 132 4.31 10.89 -0.67
C LEU A 132 4.94 10.07 0.46
N GLN A 133 4.50 8.83 0.60
CA GLN A 133 5.08 7.82 1.47
C GLN A 133 5.69 6.71 0.61
N THR A 134 6.78 6.08 1.06
CA THR A 134 7.25 4.84 0.46
C THR A 134 7.53 3.77 1.51
N ASP A 135 7.27 2.52 1.15
CA ASP A 135 7.68 1.33 1.88
C ASP A 135 8.18 0.26 0.90
N GLY A 136 8.77 -0.81 1.44
CA GLY A 136 9.42 -1.84 0.64
C GLY A 136 10.86 -1.98 1.05
N GLY A 137 11.16 -3.00 1.84
CA GLY A 137 12.54 -3.36 2.20
C GLY A 137 13.41 -2.32 2.92
N LEU A 138 12.89 -1.15 3.33
CA LEU A 138 13.66 -0.13 4.07
C LEU A 138 14.18 -0.69 5.40
N LYS A 139 15.50 -0.60 5.62
CA LYS A 139 16.17 -1.15 6.81
C LYS A 139 17.12 -0.16 7.47
N THR A 140 17.67 0.78 6.71
CA THR A 140 18.78 1.63 7.14
C THR A 140 18.45 3.11 6.99
N GLY A 141 19.21 3.97 7.67
CA GLY A 141 19.12 5.42 7.47
C GLY A 141 19.46 5.84 6.03
N LEU A 142 20.36 5.10 5.36
CA LEU A 142 20.67 5.36 3.95
C LEU A 142 19.47 5.13 3.03
N ASP A 143 18.66 4.10 3.30
CA ASP A 143 17.45 3.83 2.52
C ASP A 143 16.45 4.99 2.65
N VAL A 144 16.30 5.52 3.87
CA VAL A 144 15.47 6.70 4.14
C VAL A 144 15.96 7.93 3.37
N VAL A 145 17.28 8.19 3.41
CA VAL A 145 17.87 9.33 2.68
C VAL A 145 17.66 9.19 1.17
N LYS A 146 17.88 7.99 0.60
CA LYS A 146 17.63 7.73 -0.82
C LYS A 146 16.16 7.94 -1.18
N ALA A 147 15.24 7.41 -0.38
CA ALA A 147 13.81 7.62 -0.58
C ALA A 147 13.42 9.10 -0.52
N ALA A 148 13.99 9.86 0.41
CA ALA A 148 13.78 11.30 0.50
C ALA A 148 14.26 12.04 -0.77
N MET A 149 15.46 11.72 -1.24
CA MET A 149 16.03 12.28 -2.48
C MET A 149 15.17 11.96 -3.72
N LEU A 150 14.53 10.80 -3.73
CA LEU A 150 13.61 10.38 -4.80
C LEU A 150 12.18 10.95 -4.65
N GLY A 151 11.91 11.70 -3.58
CA GLY A 151 10.71 12.51 -3.44
C GLY A 151 9.71 12.05 -2.38
N ALA A 152 10.04 11.06 -1.54
CA ALA A 152 9.22 10.67 -0.40
C ALA A 152 9.35 11.64 0.78
N GLU A 153 8.27 11.81 1.53
CA GLU A 153 8.16 12.67 2.73
C GLU A 153 7.83 11.86 4.00
N SER A 154 7.62 10.56 3.85
CA SER A 154 7.34 9.61 4.93
C SER A 154 7.76 8.20 4.51
N PHE A 155 8.08 7.36 5.50
CA PHE A 155 8.78 6.09 5.29
C PHE A 155 8.11 4.99 6.12
N GLY A 156 7.62 3.94 5.46
CA GLY A 156 6.98 2.81 6.10
C GLY A 156 7.95 1.67 6.38
N PHE A 157 7.88 1.12 7.59
CA PHE A 157 8.69 -0.01 8.03
C PHE A 157 7.81 -1.16 8.50
N GLY A 158 8.05 -2.37 7.98
CA GLY A 158 7.34 -3.59 8.41
C GLY A 158 8.30 -4.64 8.95
N THR A 159 9.12 -5.21 8.06
CA THR A 159 10.04 -6.32 8.40
C THR A 159 11.08 -5.93 9.45
N ALA A 160 11.69 -4.74 9.36
CA ALA A 160 12.73 -4.33 10.30
C ALA A 160 12.22 -4.22 11.76
N PRO A 161 11.08 -3.56 12.05
CA PRO A 161 10.46 -3.60 13.38
C PRO A 161 10.11 -5.02 13.85
N MET A 162 9.61 -5.88 12.96
CA MET A 162 9.31 -7.28 13.31
C MET A 162 10.57 -8.05 13.74
N ILE A 163 11.70 -7.82 13.07
CA ILE A 163 13.00 -8.40 13.46
C ILE A 163 13.44 -7.85 14.83
N ALA A 164 13.29 -6.54 15.06
CA ALA A 164 13.59 -5.94 16.36
C ALA A 164 12.74 -6.53 17.50
N LEU A 165 11.51 -6.95 17.21
CA LEU A 165 10.62 -7.66 18.14
C LEU A 165 10.92 -9.17 18.27
N GLY A 166 11.95 -9.68 17.60
CA GLY A 166 12.43 -11.06 17.74
C GLY A 166 12.04 -12.02 16.61
N CYS A 167 11.51 -11.52 15.48
CA CYS A 167 11.34 -12.34 14.30
C CYS A 167 12.70 -12.89 13.84
N LYS A 168 12.82 -14.22 13.84
CA LYS A 168 13.96 -14.93 13.23
C LYS A 168 13.56 -15.23 11.80
N TYR A 169 14.39 -14.85 10.84
CA TYR A 169 14.16 -15.11 9.42
C TYR A 169 14.36 -16.61 9.17
N LEU A 170 13.30 -17.40 9.43
CA LEU A 170 13.28 -18.86 9.39
C LEU A 170 12.97 -19.39 7.99
#